data_AF-A0A5P8NCW7-F1
#
_entry.id   AF-A0A5P8NCW7-F1
#
_cell.length_a   1.000
_cell.length_b   1.000
_cell.length_c   1.000
_cell.angle_alpha   90.00
_cell.angle_beta   90.00
_cell.angle_gamma   90.00
#
_symmetry.space_group_name_H-M   'P 1'
#
loop_
_entity.id
_entity.type
_entity.pdbx_description
1 polymer ?
#
loop_
_entity_poly.entity_id
_entity_poly.type
_entity_poly.pdbx_seq_one_letter_code
_entity_poly.pdbx_strand_id
1 'polypeptide(L)'
;MANSHGLKSNIVKKQAKARKLAKGKVRKDHAAYIGNENPQVRKNQSYKDRNHYLENKQKFPKKKLKTKNVESLKEQGILDERGFFTKGKKKNFETKTMVDSKGLDFYGMPR
;
A
#
# COMPACT_ATOMS: atom_id res chain seq x y z
N MET A 1 -5.35 6.12 49.42
CA MET A 1 -5.37 7.47 48.84
C MET A 1 -5.63 7.40 47.35
N ALA A 2 -6.65 8.11 46.88
CA ALA A 2 -6.89 8.32 45.46
C ALA A 2 -5.88 9.35 44.91
N ASN A 3 -5.58 9.31 43.62
CA ASN A 3 -4.75 10.35 42.98
C ASN A 3 -5.52 11.70 42.95
N SER A 4 -4.88 12.76 42.47
CA SER A 4 -5.47 14.11 42.29
C SER A 4 -6.78 14.15 41.48
N HIS A 5 -7.12 13.06 40.78
CA HIS A 5 -8.33 12.90 39.99
C HIS A 5 -9.36 11.95 40.63
N GLY A 6 -9.22 11.59 41.91
CA GLY A 6 -10.17 10.75 42.64
C GLY A 6 -10.14 9.26 42.26
N LEU A 7 -9.16 8.81 41.47
CA LEU A 7 -9.04 7.42 41.03
C LEU A 7 -8.14 6.60 41.95
N LYS A 8 -8.55 5.35 42.22
CA LYS A 8 -7.72 4.37 42.93
C LYS A 8 -6.46 4.06 42.10
N SER A 9 -5.31 3.90 42.76
CA SER A 9 -3.99 3.68 42.13
C SER A 9 -3.97 2.53 41.12
N ASN A 10 -4.70 1.45 41.37
CA ASN A 10 -4.82 0.30 40.46
C ASN A 10 -5.51 0.65 39.14
N ILE A 11 -6.51 1.54 39.17
CA ILE A 11 -7.23 1.99 37.97
C ILE A 11 -6.31 2.87 37.11
N VAL A 12 -5.56 3.77 37.75
CA VAL A 12 -4.59 4.64 37.08
C VAL A 12 -3.50 3.82 36.38
N LYS A 13 -2.97 2.79 37.04
CA LYS A 13 -1.99 1.85 36.46
C LYS A 13 -2.57 1.08 35.27
N LYS A 14 -3.82 0.60 35.35
CA LYS A 14 -4.52 -0.06 34.24
C LYS A 14 -4.72 0.88 33.05
N GLN A 15 -5.16 2.11 33.29
CA GLN A 15 -5.34 3.14 32.25
C GLN A 15 -4.00 3.51 31.59
N ALA A 16 -2.93 3.66 32.36
CA ALA A 16 -1.59 3.94 31.83
C ALA A 16 -1.07 2.78 30.95
N LYS A 17 -1.25 1.53 31.38
CA LYS A 17 -0.89 0.34 30.58
C LYS A 17 -1.70 0.28 29.28
N ALA A 18 -3.01 0.55 29.34
CA ALA A 18 -3.87 0.60 28.16
C ALA A 18 -3.45 1.70 27.17
N ARG A 19 -3.12 2.90 27.66
CA ARG A 19 -2.60 4.00 26.84
C ARG A 19 -1.26 3.65 26.19
N LYS A 20 -0.35 2.99 26.91
CA LYS A 20 0.95 2.53 26.37
C LYS A 20 0.75 1.50 25.25
N LEU A 21 -0.18 0.56 25.43
CA LEU A 21 -0.52 -0.44 24.42
C LEU A 21 -1.19 0.18 23.18
N ALA A 22 -2.11 1.13 23.37
CA ALA A 22 -2.77 1.84 22.27
C ALA A 22 -1.78 2.70 21.46
N LYS A 23 -0.90 3.46 22.12
CA LYS A 23 0.11 4.28 21.42
C LYS A 23 1.15 3.45 20.66
N GLY A 24 1.46 2.23 21.12
CA GLY A 24 2.44 1.34 20.49
C GLY A 24 1.87 0.46 19.36
N LYS A 25 0.63 -0.03 19.49
CA LYS A 25 0.00 -0.92 18.49
C LYS A 25 -0.52 -0.16 17.27
N VAL A 26 -1.23 0.95 17.47
CA VAL A 26 -1.84 1.71 16.36
C VAL A 26 -0.78 2.22 15.38
N ARG A 27 0.41 2.57 15.87
CA ARG A 27 1.53 3.01 15.02
C ARG A 27 2.25 1.89 14.27
N LYS A 28 2.33 0.67 14.83
CA LYS A 28 3.03 -0.46 14.19
C LYS A 28 2.15 -1.23 13.23
N ASP A 29 0.87 -1.42 13.57
CA ASP A 29 -0.04 -2.27 12.78
C ASP A 29 -0.66 -1.51 11.59
N HIS A 30 -0.74 -0.18 11.65
CA HIS A 30 -1.25 0.67 10.56
C HIS A 30 -0.17 1.42 9.77
N ALA A 31 1.10 1.34 10.17
CA ALA A 31 2.18 1.78 9.31
C ALA A 31 2.29 0.77 8.16
N ALA A 32 1.76 1.13 6.99
CA ALA A 32 2.18 0.49 5.76
C ALA A 32 3.71 0.51 5.76
N TYR A 33 4.35 -0.65 5.60
CA TYR A 33 5.80 -0.74 5.43
C TYR A 33 6.16 0.00 4.14
N ILE A 34 6.46 1.29 4.25
CA ILE A 34 6.92 2.14 3.15
C ILE A 34 8.38 1.77 2.94
N GLY A 35 8.59 0.81 2.05
CA GLY A 35 9.88 0.20 1.77
C GLY A 35 10.89 1.19 1.20
N ASN A 36 11.67 1.81 2.08
CA ASN A 36 12.98 2.38 1.74
C ASN A 36 14.04 1.94 2.76
N GLU A 37 14.06 0.65 3.10
CA GLU A 37 15.10 0.09 3.96
C GLU A 37 16.30 -0.37 3.11
N ASN A 38 17.46 0.20 3.40
CA ASN A 38 18.78 -0.18 2.90
C ASN A 38 18.95 -1.72 2.95
N PRO A 39 19.41 -2.38 1.87
CA PRO A 39 19.64 -3.83 1.83
C PRO A 39 20.44 -4.39 3.02
N GLN A 40 21.34 -3.59 3.60
CA GLN A 40 22.14 -3.94 4.77
C GLN A 40 21.29 -4.13 6.03
N VAL A 41 20.31 -3.26 6.26
CA VAL A 41 19.41 -3.32 7.42
C VAL A 41 18.52 -4.57 7.36
N ARG A 42 18.12 -4.98 6.14
CA ARG A 42 17.34 -6.21 5.90
C ARG A 42 18.13 -7.48 6.23
N LYS A 43 19.44 -7.51 5.99
CA LYS A 43 20.30 -8.65 6.38
C LYS A 43 20.44 -8.79 7.89
N ASN A 44 20.37 -7.68 8.63
CA ASN A 44 20.53 -7.63 10.08
C ASN A 44 19.22 -7.91 10.86
N GLN A 45 18.09 -8.08 10.18
CA GLN A 45 16.84 -8.52 10.80
C GLN A 45 16.88 -10.02 11.14
N SER A 46 16.17 -10.41 12.20
CA SER A 46 16.09 -11.81 12.61
C SER A 46 15.56 -12.68 11.45
N TYR A 47 16.00 -13.93 11.38
CA TYR A 47 15.56 -14.87 10.33
C TYR A 47 14.02 -14.97 10.24
N LYS A 48 13.33 -14.88 11.40
CA LYS A 48 11.85 -14.89 11.49
C LYS A 48 11.21 -13.67 10.81
N ASP A 49 11.79 -12.48 10.97
CA ASP A 49 11.25 -11.24 10.39
C ASP A 49 11.47 -11.17 8.87
N ARG A 50 12.59 -11.71 8.38
CA ARG A 50 12.85 -11.84 6.93
C ARG A 50 11.84 -12.77 6.26
N ASN A 51 11.53 -13.91 6.88
CA ASN A 51 10.54 -14.85 6.37
C ASN A 51 9.13 -14.25 6.41
N HIS A 52 8.75 -13.57 7.49
CA HIS A 52 7.44 -12.93 7.59
C HIS A 52 7.22 -11.86 6.51
N TYR A 53 8.24 -11.05 6.19
CA TYR A 53 8.16 -10.10 5.07
C TYR A 53 8.00 -10.78 3.71
N LEU A 54 8.78 -11.85 3.46
CA LEU A 54 8.70 -12.63 2.22
C LEU A 54 7.32 -13.31 2.08
N GLU A 55 6.84 -13.93 3.16
CA GLU A 55 5.53 -14.56 3.24
C GLU A 55 4.40 -13.55 3.01
N ASN A 56 4.50 -12.34 3.58
CA ASN A 56 3.54 -11.28 3.32
C ASN A 56 3.57 -10.88 1.84
N LYS A 57 4.75 -10.67 1.26
CA LYS A 57 4.91 -10.38 -0.18
C LYS A 57 4.34 -11.48 -1.09
N GLN A 58 4.39 -12.74 -0.66
CA GLN A 58 3.82 -13.88 -1.38
C GLN A 58 2.30 -14.00 -1.19
N LYS A 59 1.79 -13.75 0.02
CA LYS A 59 0.36 -13.77 0.37
C LYS A 59 -0.43 -12.63 -0.28
N PHE A 60 0.19 -11.48 -0.51
CA PHE A 60 -0.48 -10.37 -1.20
C PHE A 60 -0.69 -10.73 -2.68
N PRO A 61 -1.96 -10.78 -3.16
CA PRO A 61 -2.21 -11.00 -4.58
C PRO A 61 -1.57 -9.85 -5.36
N LYS A 62 -0.61 -10.19 -6.22
CA LYS A 62 0.03 -9.20 -7.08
C LYS A 62 -1.08 -8.56 -7.93
N LYS A 63 -1.31 -7.25 -7.79
CA LYS A 63 -2.19 -6.45 -8.68
C LYS A 63 -1.59 -6.41 -10.09
N LYS A 64 -1.53 -7.56 -10.73
CA LYS A 64 -1.05 -7.77 -12.08
C LYS A 64 -2.27 -8.02 -12.96
N LEU A 65 -2.22 -7.49 -14.17
CA LEU A 65 -3.18 -7.85 -15.20
C LEU A 65 -3.07 -9.36 -15.45
N LYS A 66 -4.22 -10.02 -15.61
CA LYS A 66 -4.29 -11.46 -15.90
C LYS A 66 -3.56 -11.80 -17.20
N THR A 67 -3.63 -10.90 -18.17
CA THR A 67 -2.97 -10.98 -19.48
C THR A 67 -2.28 -9.64 -19.79
N LYS A 68 -1.31 -9.66 -20.71
CA LYS A 68 -0.69 -8.45 -21.27
C LYS A 68 -1.14 -8.17 -22.70
N ASN A 69 -2.05 -8.97 -23.25
CA ASN A 69 -2.54 -8.80 -24.61
C ASN A 69 -3.55 -7.64 -24.62
N VAL A 70 -3.29 -6.64 -25.46
CA VAL A 70 -4.07 -5.40 -25.54
C VAL A 70 -5.54 -5.67 -25.89
N GLU A 71 -5.81 -6.53 -26.87
CA GLU A 71 -7.18 -6.85 -27.30
C GLU A 71 -7.99 -7.46 -26.16
N SER A 72 -7.41 -8.45 -25.47
CA SER A 72 -8.07 -9.08 -24.32
C SER A 72 -8.34 -8.10 -23.17
N LEU A 73 -7.53 -7.04 -23.04
CA LEU A 73 -7.70 -6.02 -22.01
C LEU A 73 -8.76 -4.97 -22.41
N LYS A 74 -8.92 -4.70 -23.71
CA LYS A 74 -10.01 -3.89 -24.27
C LYS A 74 -11.34 -4.61 -24.13
N GLU A 75 -11.40 -5.89 -24.52
CA GLU A 75 -12.60 -6.73 -24.37
C GLU A 75 -13.09 -6.83 -22.91
N GLN A 76 -12.16 -6.88 -21.95
CA GLN A 76 -12.48 -6.89 -20.51
C GLN A 76 -12.91 -5.51 -19.95
N GLY A 77 -12.89 -4.45 -20.76
CA GLY A 77 -13.20 -3.07 -20.34
C GLY A 77 -12.16 -2.46 -19.39
N ILE A 78 -10.96 -3.04 -19.34
CA ILE A 78 -9.86 -2.54 -18.51
C ILE A 78 -9.18 -1.35 -19.20
N LEU A 79 -9.04 -1.45 -20.53
CA LEU A 79 -8.53 -0.38 -21.39
C LEU A 79 -9.66 0.23 -22.22
N ASP A 80 -9.55 1.53 -22.46
CA ASP A 80 -10.31 2.29 -23.46
C ASP A 80 -9.81 1.93 -24.87
N GLU A 81 -10.57 2.30 -25.90
CA GLU A 81 -10.24 2.06 -27.32
C GLU A 81 -8.87 2.66 -27.69
N ARG A 82 -8.56 3.82 -27.09
CA ARG A 82 -7.28 4.53 -27.22
C ARG A 82 -6.11 3.91 -26.44
N GLY A 83 -6.35 2.86 -25.66
CA GLY A 83 -5.33 2.15 -24.89
C GLY A 83 -5.10 2.67 -23.46
N PHE A 84 -5.93 3.59 -22.96
CA PHE A 84 -5.84 4.10 -21.58
C PHE A 84 -6.54 3.20 -20.56
N PHE A 85 -6.02 3.11 -19.35
CA PHE A 85 -6.78 2.47 -18.26
C PHE A 85 -8.04 3.27 -17.90
N THR A 86 -9.19 2.61 -17.95
CA THR A 86 -10.49 3.21 -17.60
C THR A 86 -10.50 3.67 -16.15
N LYS A 87 -9.99 2.82 -15.24
CA LYS A 87 -9.89 3.08 -13.79
C LYS A 87 -8.44 3.20 -13.31
N GLY A 88 -8.22 4.08 -12.34
CA GLY A 88 -6.91 4.28 -11.71
C GLY A 88 -5.97 5.16 -12.52
N LYS A 89 -4.76 4.67 -12.78
CA LYS A 89 -3.69 5.47 -13.38
C LYS A 89 -4.01 5.76 -14.85
N LYS A 90 -4.18 7.05 -15.20
CA LYS A 90 -4.49 7.55 -16.56
C LYS A 90 -3.31 7.47 -17.53
N LYS A 91 -2.61 6.34 -17.52
CA LYS A 91 -1.47 6.03 -18.37
C LYS A 91 -1.96 5.17 -19.53
N ASN A 92 -1.41 5.40 -20.72
CA ASN A 92 -1.68 4.56 -21.87
C ASN A 92 -0.82 3.28 -21.78
N PHE A 93 -1.45 2.12 -21.93
CA PHE A 93 -0.80 0.82 -21.83
C PHE A 93 0.01 0.48 -23.09
N GLU A 94 -0.43 0.96 -24.25
CA GLU A 94 0.21 0.73 -25.55
C GLU A 94 1.48 1.58 -25.68
N THR A 95 1.34 2.91 -25.56
CA THR A 95 2.47 3.86 -25.70
C THR A 95 3.36 3.88 -24.46
N LYS A 96 2.88 3.37 -23.31
CA LYS A 96 3.55 3.45 -22.00
C LYS A 96 3.87 4.89 -21.57
N THR A 97 3.17 5.89 -22.11
CA THR A 97 3.25 7.31 -21.73
C THR A 97 1.88 7.79 -21.21
N MET A 98 1.74 9.08 -20.96
CA MET A 98 0.46 9.71 -20.56
C MET A 98 -0.37 10.21 -21.75
N VAL A 99 0.07 9.90 -22.97
CA VAL A 99 -0.54 10.33 -24.22
C VAL A 99 -0.78 9.12 -25.13
N ASP A 100 -1.77 9.24 -26.01
CA ASP A 100 -2.00 8.29 -27.10
C ASP A 100 -1.04 8.51 -28.28
N SER A 101 -1.20 7.73 -29.33
CA SER A 101 -0.42 7.85 -30.56
C SER A 101 -0.61 9.18 -31.29
N LYS A 102 -1.67 9.93 -30.98
CA LYS A 102 -1.98 11.24 -31.55
C LYS A 102 -1.46 12.40 -30.67
N GLY A 103 -0.79 12.10 -29.56
CA GLY A 103 -0.27 13.10 -28.64
C GLY A 103 -1.33 13.69 -27.70
N LEU A 104 -2.53 13.09 -27.64
CA LEU A 104 -3.61 13.52 -26.77
C LEU A 104 -3.57 12.73 -25.46
N ASP A 105 -3.83 13.40 -24.34
CA ASP A 105 -3.93 12.78 -23.03
C ASP A 105 -5.28 12.06 -22.83
N PHE A 106 -5.47 11.50 -21.63
CA PHE A 106 -6.71 10.79 -21.28
C PHE A 106 -7.98 11.64 -21.49
N TYR A 107 -7.89 12.96 -21.32
CA TYR A 107 -9.00 13.89 -21.47
C TYR A 107 -9.13 14.46 -22.89
N GLY A 108 -8.25 14.06 -23.81
CA GLY A 108 -8.24 14.56 -25.19
C GLY A 108 -7.51 15.90 -25.35
N MET A 109 -6.71 16.31 -24.36
CA MET A 109 -5.89 17.52 -24.45
C MET A 109 -4.47 17.19 -24.91
N PRO A 110 -3.86 18.03 -25.77
CA PRO A 110 -2.45 17.86 -26.14
C PRO A 110 -1.54 18.07 -24.92
N ARG A 111 -0.42 17.34 -24.87
CA ARG A 111 0.51 17.33 -23.74
C ARG A 111 1.97 17.42 -24.17
#